data_AF-A0AAV7JE11-F1
#
_entry.id   AF-A0AAV7JE11-F1
#
_cell.length_a   1.000
_cell.length_b   1.000
_cell.length_c   1.000
_cell.angle_alpha   90.00
_cell.angle_beta   90.00
_cell.angle_gamma   90.00
#
_symmetry.space_group_name_H-M   'P 1'
#
loop_
_entity.id
_entity.type
_entity.pdbx_description
1 polymer ?
#
loop_
_entity_poly.entity_id
_entity_poly.type
_entity_poly.pdbx_seq_one_letter_code
_entity_poly.pdbx_strand_id
1 'polypeptide(L)'
;MDLTDFNELGNINLKVKEEDEDFDSLADMVDEIDSEIEDSSEDCEIISYELFEGKPLTNHETISSRNQPKQTNVISFFLTDKDGKKLPPTFIPEPPPVNGKRKRKAESNTTKKSVTLIKRDPVSSVNKKTCPDHKRIPGTQFTVDAFSYGVIPNCKAYFLSHFHADHYMGLSKKFSSDLYCTQTTANLVLNKIRVNSINIHPLILDITHTIQGVDVVLLDANHCPGSVIFKFTTPDGKHYIHTGDFRGHSKMESFPCLSGLYVDTLFLDTTYMNPVYTFPPQDDVINHAITLCKNALKSDPNTLILVGSYLVGKERMYLGIAQALDCKICVNKSKFNLLQCYDWPELKERITTDSRTSKLHVVKISVLSLHEIREYRDRFPSYSSVIAIRPTGWAYKKNQELTKIKPNKFYNILIYDLPYSEHSSYNELRRFVKFLNPQHVVPTVNTQDSRNMKTVFDMWLSGKNQLS
;
A
#
# COMPACT_ATOMS: atom_id res chain seq x y z
N MET A 1 -17.75 29.24 -18.11
CA MET A 1 -17.23 30.42 -18.83
C MET A 1 -16.30 29.94 -19.91
N ASP A 2 -16.28 30.68 -21.01
CA ASP A 2 -15.81 30.32 -22.35
C ASP A 2 -14.39 29.76 -22.45
N LEU A 3 -14.24 28.89 -23.45
CA LEU A 3 -13.02 28.21 -23.88
C LEU A 3 -12.34 29.03 -24.99
N THR A 4 -11.39 29.89 -24.64
CA THR A 4 -10.28 30.33 -25.50
C THR A 4 -9.43 31.30 -24.69
N ASP A 5 -8.31 30.85 -24.12
CA ASP A 5 -7.08 31.64 -23.85
C ASP A 5 -6.14 30.83 -22.95
N PHE A 6 -5.46 29.84 -23.53
CA PHE A 6 -4.31 29.17 -22.93
C PHE A 6 -3.26 28.94 -24.02
N ASN A 7 -2.66 30.02 -24.53
CA ASN A 7 -1.52 29.95 -25.45
C ASN A 7 -0.32 30.81 -25.04
N GLU A 8 -0.26 31.28 -23.79
CA GLU A 8 0.91 31.98 -23.25
C GLU A 8 1.35 31.40 -21.88
N LEU A 9 1.74 30.13 -21.87
CA LEU A 9 2.59 29.58 -20.82
C LEU A 9 3.87 29.09 -21.49
N GLY A 10 4.92 29.90 -21.38
CA GLY A 10 6.28 29.48 -21.73
C GLY A 10 6.62 28.20 -20.95
N ASN A 11 6.83 27.12 -21.70
CA ASN A 11 7.46 25.85 -21.34
C ASN A 11 8.04 25.76 -19.91
N ILE A 12 7.21 25.57 -18.89
CA ILE A 12 7.60 24.84 -17.69
C ILE A 12 7.43 23.37 -18.05
N ASN A 13 8.45 22.84 -18.72
CA ASN A 13 8.54 21.43 -19.09
C ASN A 13 8.83 20.63 -17.81
N LEU A 14 7.81 20.44 -16.96
CA LEU A 14 7.78 19.25 -16.10
C LEU A 14 7.73 18.09 -17.07
N LYS A 15 8.87 17.43 -17.30
CA LYS A 15 8.95 16.25 -18.15
C LYS A 15 7.93 15.24 -17.65
N VAL A 16 6.81 15.13 -18.35
CA VAL A 16 5.97 13.95 -18.30
C VAL A 16 6.80 12.86 -18.96
N LYS A 17 7.41 11.99 -18.16
CA LYS A 17 7.79 10.68 -18.67
C LYS A 17 6.48 9.93 -18.86
N GLU A 18 6.16 9.57 -20.10
CA GLU A 18 5.03 8.69 -20.43
C GLU A 18 5.25 7.22 -19.99
N GLU A 19 6.12 6.95 -19.01
CA GLU A 19 6.45 5.60 -18.53
C GLU A 19 6.68 5.57 -17.02
N ASP A 20 5.83 6.22 -16.23
CA ASP A 20 5.80 5.99 -14.79
C ASP A 20 4.69 4.96 -14.50
N GLU A 21 5.09 3.68 -14.48
CA GLU A 21 4.28 2.61 -13.89
C GLU A 21 3.91 3.01 -12.45
N ASP A 22 2.66 2.71 -12.11
CA ASP A 22 1.96 3.09 -10.90
C ASP A 22 2.82 2.93 -9.62
N PHE A 23 3.10 4.05 -8.93
CA PHE A 23 3.79 4.03 -7.64
C PHE A 23 2.94 3.35 -6.56
N ASP A 24 1.59 3.43 -6.66
CA ASP A 24 0.67 2.68 -5.80
C ASP A 24 0.88 1.18 -6.11
N SER A 25 0.81 0.76 -7.39
CA SER A 25 1.07 -0.62 -7.81
C SER A 25 2.46 -1.15 -7.47
N LEU A 26 3.52 -0.33 -7.50
CA LEU A 26 4.89 -0.77 -7.21
C LEU A 26 5.13 -0.96 -5.71
N ALA A 27 4.57 -0.08 -4.87
CA ALA A 27 4.56 -0.26 -3.42
C ALA A 27 3.67 -1.47 -3.02
N ASP A 28 2.51 -1.61 -3.65
CA ASP A 28 1.58 -2.71 -3.44
C ASP A 28 2.13 -4.06 -3.94
N MET A 29 2.91 -4.09 -5.04
CA MET A 29 3.60 -5.31 -5.52
C MET A 29 4.63 -5.84 -4.51
N VAL A 30 5.21 -4.99 -3.66
CA VAL A 30 6.14 -5.43 -2.61
C VAL A 30 5.37 -6.09 -1.45
N ASP A 31 4.19 -5.56 -1.09
CA ASP A 31 3.27 -6.21 -0.14
C ASP A 31 2.77 -7.57 -0.64
N GLU A 32 2.67 -7.75 -1.97
CA GLU A 32 2.22 -8.98 -2.61
C GLU A 32 3.20 -10.15 -2.43
N ILE A 33 4.51 -9.93 -2.55
CA ILE A 33 5.55 -10.99 -2.46
C ILE A 33 5.63 -11.59 -1.05
N ASP A 34 5.56 -10.76 0.00
CA ASP A 34 5.64 -11.24 1.39
C ASP A 34 4.38 -12.04 1.80
N SER A 35 3.23 -11.76 1.19
CA SER A 35 1.97 -12.48 1.45
C SER A 35 1.89 -13.88 0.80
N GLU A 36 2.54 -14.08 -0.34
CA GLU A 36 2.51 -15.36 -1.09
C GLU A 36 3.37 -16.45 -0.44
N ILE A 37 4.41 -16.04 0.31
CA ILE A 37 5.24 -16.97 1.09
C ILE A 37 4.42 -17.62 2.22
N GLU A 38 3.43 -16.92 2.79
CA GLU A 38 2.54 -17.49 3.81
C GLU A 38 1.47 -18.44 3.21
N ASP A 39 0.84 -18.07 2.08
CA ASP A 39 -0.26 -18.86 1.46
C ASP A 39 0.21 -20.21 0.87
N SER A 40 1.46 -20.32 0.41
CA SER A 40 2.00 -21.59 -0.13
C SER A 40 2.20 -22.72 0.90
N SER A 41 1.95 -22.44 2.19
CA SER A 41 2.24 -23.35 3.31
C SER A 41 1.02 -23.92 4.05
N GLU A 42 -0.22 -23.52 3.72
CA GLU A 42 -1.42 -23.92 4.49
C GLU A 42 -2.49 -24.72 3.71
N ASP A 43 -2.33 -24.98 2.42
CA ASP A 43 -3.28 -25.83 1.67
C ASP A 43 -2.96 -27.33 1.82
N CYS A 44 -3.12 -27.85 3.03
CA CYS A 44 -3.31 -29.28 3.29
C CYS A 44 -4.51 -29.46 4.22
N GLU A 45 -5.61 -29.97 3.66
CA GLU A 45 -6.79 -30.40 4.41
C GLU A 45 -6.41 -31.44 5.48
N ILE A 46 -6.58 -31.08 6.76
CA ILE A 46 -6.52 -32.04 7.86
C ILE A 46 -7.84 -32.82 7.89
N ILE A 47 -7.82 -34.00 7.29
CA ILE A 47 -8.84 -35.04 7.51
C ILE A 47 -8.65 -35.57 8.94
N SER A 48 -9.72 -35.52 9.72
CA SER A 48 -9.82 -36.03 11.09
C SER A 48 -9.35 -37.49 11.21
N TYR A 49 -8.55 -37.81 12.23
CA TYR A 49 -8.31 -39.18 12.66
C TYR A 49 -8.55 -39.34 14.18
N GLU A 50 -9.27 -40.41 14.50
CA GLU A 50 -9.72 -40.81 15.83
C GLU A 50 -8.56 -41.16 16.77
N LEU A 51 -8.74 -40.77 18.04
CA LEU A 51 -7.89 -41.17 19.17
C LEU A 51 -8.05 -42.66 19.46
N PHE A 52 -6.94 -43.41 19.37
CA PHE A 52 -6.80 -44.67 20.08
C PHE A 52 -5.86 -44.50 21.27
N GLU A 53 -6.40 -44.78 22.46
CA GLU A 53 -5.67 -44.84 23.72
C GLU A 53 -4.67 -46.00 23.73
N GLY A 54 -3.45 -45.71 24.18
CA GLY A 54 -2.41 -46.71 24.49
C GLY A 54 -1.53 -46.20 25.63
N LYS A 55 -1.69 -46.82 26.80
CA LYS A 55 -1.05 -46.52 28.09
C LYS A 55 0.47 -46.79 28.11
N PRO A 56 1.19 -46.28 29.15
CA PRO A 56 2.59 -45.88 29.06
C PRO A 56 3.56 -46.97 29.54
N LEU A 57 4.81 -46.87 29.13
CA LEU A 57 5.93 -47.56 29.76
C LEU A 57 7.05 -46.58 30.15
N THR A 58 7.45 -46.81 31.39
CA THR A 58 8.32 -46.09 32.32
C THR A 58 9.82 -46.19 32.03
N ASN A 59 10.55 -45.25 32.67
CA ASN A 59 11.89 -45.34 33.29
C ASN A 59 13.11 -44.70 32.59
N HIS A 60 13.63 -43.68 33.30
CA HIS A 60 15.02 -43.48 33.75
C HIS A 60 16.17 -43.64 32.74
N GLU A 61 16.90 -42.54 32.45
CA GLU A 61 18.17 -42.16 33.11
C GLU A 61 18.92 -41.05 32.35
N THR A 62 19.51 -40.15 33.12
CA THR A 62 20.46 -39.08 32.74
C THR A 62 21.77 -39.62 32.16
N ILE A 63 22.34 -38.98 31.12
CA ILE A 63 23.79 -38.83 30.90
C ILE A 63 24.10 -37.55 30.11
N SER A 64 25.24 -36.97 30.48
CA SER A 64 25.87 -35.71 30.16
C SER A 64 26.64 -35.66 28.81
N SER A 65 26.73 -34.43 28.28
CA SER A 65 27.86 -33.82 27.53
C SER A 65 27.98 -33.91 26.00
N ARG A 66 28.40 -32.74 25.48
CA ARG A 66 29.24 -32.41 24.31
C ARG A 66 28.57 -31.90 23.02
N ASN A 67 28.87 -30.62 22.79
CA ASN A 67 28.96 -29.85 21.55
C ASN A 67 29.21 -30.65 20.27
N GLN A 68 28.41 -30.39 19.23
CA GLN A 68 28.82 -30.22 17.82
C GLN A 68 27.70 -29.51 17.01
N PRO A 69 28.03 -28.88 15.86
CA PRO A 69 27.28 -27.75 15.28
C PRO A 69 26.08 -28.19 14.44
N LYS A 70 24.97 -27.44 14.50
CA LYS A 70 23.82 -27.66 13.62
C LYS A 70 24.14 -27.20 12.19
N GLN A 71 24.26 -28.19 11.31
CA GLN A 71 24.19 -28.07 9.85
C GLN A 71 22.89 -27.38 9.42
N THR A 72 23.03 -26.50 8.44
CA THR A 72 21.94 -26.00 7.58
C THR A 72 21.40 -27.15 6.73
N ASN A 73 20.13 -27.50 6.89
CA ASN A 73 19.44 -28.42 6.00
C ASN A 73 19.21 -27.74 4.64
N VAL A 74 19.89 -28.24 3.61
CA VAL A 74 19.57 -27.96 2.21
C VAL A 74 18.70 -29.12 1.74
N ILE A 75 17.42 -28.89 1.52
CA ILE A 75 16.51 -29.89 0.95
C ILE A 75 16.73 -29.89 -0.56
N SER A 76 17.26 -30.98 -1.11
CA SER A 76 17.27 -31.25 -2.54
C SER A 76 16.08 -32.14 -2.89
N PHE A 77 15.19 -31.65 -3.76
CA PHE A 77 14.10 -32.46 -4.32
C PHE A 77 14.63 -33.29 -5.49
N PHE A 78 14.44 -34.62 -5.45
CA PHE A 78 14.54 -35.49 -6.62
C PHE A 78 13.13 -35.91 -7.03
N LEU A 79 12.77 -35.68 -8.29
CA LEU A 79 11.53 -36.19 -8.88
C LEU A 79 11.75 -37.63 -9.39
N THR A 80 10.85 -38.54 -9.00
CA THR A 80 10.75 -39.92 -9.52
C THR A 80 9.43 -40.08 -10.27
N ASP A 81 9.39 -40.96 -11.26
CA ASP A 81 8.13 -41.32 -11.94
C ASP A 81 7.25 -42.24 -11.08
N LYS A 82 6.07 -42.58 -11.60
CA LYS A 82 5.04 -43.39 -10.90
C LYS A 82 5.44 -44.85 -10.65
N ASP A 83 6.58 -45.31 -11.17
CA ASP A 83 7.14 -46.64 -10.94
C ASP A 83 8.51 -46.59 -10.23
N GLY A 84 8.90 -45.43 -9.68
CA GLY A 84 10.05 -45.29 -8.78
C GLY A 84 11.43 -45.28 -9.45
N LYS A 85 11.52 -45.04 -10.77
CA LYS A 85 12.82 -44.89 -11.44
C LYS A 85 13.27 -43.42 -11.49
N LYS A 86 14.56 -43.18 -11.24
CA LYS A 86 15.20 -41.85 -11.37
C LYS A 86 15.34 -41.48 -12.83
N LEU A 87 14.82 -40.33 -13.23
CA LEU A 87 14.98 -39.77 -14.57
C LEU A 87 16.36 -39.08 -14.72
N PRO A 88 17.06 -39.22 -15.86
CA PRO A 88 18.28 -38.46 -16.14
C PRO A 88 17.97 -36.98 -16.44
N PRO A 89 18.93 -36.05 -16.20
CA PRO A 89 18.70 -34.61 -16.39
C PRO A 89 18.53 -34.27 -17.87
N THR A 90 17.35 -33.78 -18.24
CA THR A 90 17.05 -33.24 -19.57
C THR A 90 17.47 -31.77 -19.65
N PHE A 91 18.30 -31.49 -20.65
CA PHE A 91 18.75 -30.17 -21.08
C PHE A 91 17.57 -29.37 -21.64
N ILE A 92 17.29 -28.18 -21.10
CA ILE A 92 16.37 -27.21 -21.72
C ILE A 92 17.25 -26.19 -22.48
N PRO A 93 17.09 -26.03 -23.81
CA PRO A 93 17.83 -25.04 -24.58
C PRO A 93 17.22 -23.62 -24.41
N GLU A 94 18.08 -22.61 -24.27
CA GLU A 94 17.70 -21.20 -24.24
C GLU A 94 17.07 -20.73 -25.57
N PRO A 95 16.15 -19.73 -25.54
CA PRO A 95 15.54 -19.18 -26.74
C PRO A 95 16.52 -18.29 -27.55
N PRO A 96 16.32 -18.17 -28.88
CA PRO A 96 17.26 -17.50 -29.76
C PRO A 96 17.25 -15.96 -29.60
N PRO A 97 18.39 -15.27 -29.81
CA PRO A 97 18.45 -13.83 -29.69
C PRO A 97 17.89 -13.12 -30.93
N VAL A 98 17.06 -12.10 -30.69
CA VAL A 98 16.59 -11.13 -31.68
C VAL A 98 17.76 -10.21 -32.07
N ASN A 99 18.06 -10.18 -33.37
CA ASN A 99 19.13 -9.38 -33.95
C ASN A 99 18.63 -7.95 -34.24
N GLY A 100 19.35 -6.94 -33.73
CA GLY A 100 18.98 -5.54 -33.92
C GLY A 100 20.02 -4.51 -33.50
N LYS A 101 21.02 -4.29 -34.38
CA LYS A 101 21.83 -3.07 -34.57
C LYS A 101 23.19 -2.92 -33.84
N ARG A 102 24.19 -2.81 -34.74
CA ARG A 102 25.35 -1.88 -34.78
C ARG A 102 26.63 -2.25 -34.02
N LYS A 103 27.53 -2.86 -34.81
CA LYS A 103 29.00 -2.82 -34.77
C LYS A 103 29.58 -1.53 -34.15
N ARG A 104 30.44 -1.69 -33.14
CA ARG A 104 31.71 -0.95 -33.04
C ARG A 104 32.84 -1.90 -32.64
N LYS A 105 33.87 -1.94 -33.49
CA LYS A 105 35.14 -2.63 -33.29
C LYS A 105 35.87 -2.02 -32.08
N ALA A 106 36.45 -2.86 -31.23
CA ALA A 106 37.69 -2.53 -30.54
C ALA A 106 38.50 -3.82 -30.41
N GLU A 107 39.70 -3.77 -30.97
CA GLU A 107 40.65 -4.86 -31.09
C GLU A 107 41.21 -5.27 -29.72
N SER A 108 41.35 -6.58 -29.57
CA SER A 108 42.13 -7.22 -28.52
C SER A 108 43.62 -6.94 -28.72
N ASN A 109 44.31 -6.49 -27.68
CA ASN A 109 45.72 -6.81 -27.52
C ASN A 109 45.98 -7.30 -26.10
N THR A 110 46.25 -8.60 -26.04
CA THR A 110 46.73 -9.34 -24.89
C THR A 110 48.12 -8.90 -24.47
N THR A 111 48.34 -8.69 -23.17
CA THR A 111 49.64 -9.00 -22.56
C THR A 111 49.45 -9.36 -21.08
N LYS A 112 49.76 -10.62 -20.76
CA LYS A 112 49.78 -11.14 -19.39
C LYS A 112 50.97 -10.53 -18.63
N LYS A 113 50.72 -9.91 -17.48
CA LYS A 113 51.73 -9.78 -16.41
C LYS A 113 51.07 -10.11 -15.06
N SER A 114 51.73 -11.03 -14.38
CA SER A 114 51.48 -11.57 -13.05
C SER A 114 51.42 -10.48 -11.98
N VAL A 115 50.40 -10.53 -11.12
CA VAL A 115 50.32 -9.71 -9.90
C VAL A 115 49.94 -10.58 -8.72
N THR A 116 50.77 -10.44 -7.69
CA THR A 116 50.80 -11.07 -6.38
C THR A 116 49.49 -10.89 -5.61
N LEU A 117 49.02 -11.96 -4.94
CA LEU A 117 47.87 -11.96 -4.03
C LEU A 117 48.16 -11.07 -2.80
N ILE A 118 47.60 -9.86 -2.78
CA ILE A 118 47.40 -9.09 -1.55
C ILE A 118 45.98 -9.42 -1.06
N LYS A 119 45.88 -10.12 0.08
CA LYS A 119 44.64 -10.25 0.83
C LYS A 119 44.15 -8.85 1.20
N ARG A 120 43.04 -8.42 0.60
CA ARG A 120 42.27 -7.26 1.09
C ARG A 120 41.19 -7.79 2.02
N ASP A 121 41.20 -7.35 3.26
CA ASP A 121 40.09 -7.54 4.18
C ASP A 121 38.81 -6.96 3.56
N PRO A 122 37.65 -7.63 3.70
CA PRO A 122 36.39 -7.09 3.22
C PRO A 122 35.92 -6.00 4.17
N VAL A 123 36.41 -4.78 3.99
CA VAL A 123 35.68 -3.59 4.45
C VAL A 123 34.59 -3.32 3.42
N SER A 124 33.50 -4.09 3.50
CA SER A 124 32.24 -3.66 2.89
C SER A 124 31.69 -2.53 3.75
N SER A 125 32.02 -1.28 3.39
CA SER A 125 31.29 -0.13 3.88
C SER A 125 29.87 -0.20 3.33
N VAL A 126 28.98 -0.85 4.07
CA VAL A 126 27.55 -0.69 3.86
C VAL A 126 27.28 0.80 4.05
N ASN A 127 27.02 1.52 2.95
CA ASN A 127 26.56 2.91 3.01
C ASN A 127 25.27 2.92 3.83
N LYS A 128 25.36 3.25 5.12
CA LYS A 128 24.18 3.38 5.99
C LYS A 128 23.36 4.55 5.45
N LYS A 129 22.19 4.25 4.88
CA LYS A 129 21.23 5.28 4.46
C LYS A 129 20.90 6.16 5.67
N THR A 130 21.15 7.46 5.58
CA THR A 130 20.76 8.43 6.59
C THR A 130 19.26 8.74 6.45
N CYS A 131 18.56 8.88 7.58
CA CYS A 131 17.15 9.30 7.58
C CYS A 131 17.03 10.74 7.03
N PRO A 132 16.20 10.98 6.01
CA PRO A 132 16.04 12.29 5.39
C PRO A 132 15.24 13.26 6.28
N ASP A 133 15.45 14.57 6.06
CA ASP A 133 14.85 15.61 6.90
C ASP A 133 13.33 15.63 6.86
N HIS A 134 12.70 15.31 5.72
CA HIS A 134 11.24 15.28 5.59
C HIS A 134 10.56 14.15 6.39
N LYS A 135 11.33 13.23 6.99
CA LYS A 135 10.84 12.18 7.91
C LYS A 135 11.14 12.49 9.37
N ARG A 136 11.68 13.67 9.70
CA ARG A 136 12.02 14.11 11.06
C ARG A 136 11.15 15.30 11.44
N ILE A 137 10.68 15.33 12.69
CA ILE A 137 9.93 16.48 13.22
C ILE A 137 10.92 17.43 13.92
N PRO A 138 11.12 18.67 13.42
CA PRO A 138 12.12 19.59 13.96
C PRO A 138 11.89 19.92 15.44
N GLY A 139 12.99 20.04 16.20
CA GLY A 139 12.93 20.32 17.64
C GLY A 139 12.49 19.13 18.50
N THR A 140 12.32 17.94 17.93
CA THR A 140 11.91 16.73 18.65
C THR A 140 12.86 15.56 18.42
N GLN A 141 12.63 14.47 19.15
CA GLN A 141 13.29 13.18 18.95
C GLN A 141 12.45 12.21 18.11
N PHE A 142 11.57 12.76 17.25
CA PHE A 142 10.54 12.00 16.54
C PHE A 142 10.84 11.85 15.06
N THR A 143 10.42 10.71 14.53
CA THR A 143 10.36 10.45 13.09
C THR A 143 8.99 9.93 12.68
N VAL A 144 8.63 10.15 11.43
CA VAL A 144 7.41 9.61 10.81
C VAL A 144 7.82 8.73 9.63
N ASP A 145 7.30 7.50 9.59
CA ASP A 145 7.48 6.53 8.49
C ASP A 145 8.96 6.27 8.13
N ALA A 146 9.83 6.14 9.14
CA ALA A 146 11.29 6.15 8.98
C ALA A 146 11.98 4.84 9.41
N PHE A 147 11.46 3.69 8.95
CA PHE A 147 11.91 2.39 9.45
C PHE A 147 13.05 1.74 8.62
N SER A 148 13.30 2.25 7.42
CA SER A 148 14.32 1.74 6.48
C SER A 148 15.75 2.28 6.70
N TYR A 149 15.99 3.04 7.77
CA TYR A 149 17.25 3.77 7.99
C TYR A 149 18.12 3.21 9.13
N GLY A 150 17.77 2.03 9.65
CA GLY A 150 18.43 1.45 10.81
C GLY A 150 18.23 2.30 12.07
N VAL A 151 19.22 2.30 12.97
CA VAL A 151 19.17 3.12 14.18
C VAL A 151 19.36 4.59 13.80
N ILE A 152 18.32 5.39 13.96
CA ILE A 152 18.35 6.82 13.69
C ILE A 152 18.94 7.55 14.91
N PRO A 153 20.05 8.31 14.77
CA PRO A 153 20.65 9.04 15.88
C PRO A 153 19.65 9.98 16.54
N ASN A 154 19.64 9.98 17.87
CA ASN A 154 18.78 10.80 18.74
C ASN A 154 17.26 10.60 18.54
N CYS A 155 16.81 9.57 17.81
CA CYS A 155 15.40 9.22 17.68
C CYS A 155 14.97 8.34 18.86
N LYS A 156 13.85 8.70 19.50
CA LYS A 156 13.28 7.97 20.63
C LYS A 156 11.85 7.49 20.40
N ALA A 157 11.10 8.15 19.51
CA ALA A 157 9.74 7.75 19.17
C ALA A 157 9.58 7.73 17.64
N TYR A 158 9.07 6.61 17.14
CA TYR A 158 8.77 6.41 15.74
C TYR A 158 7.26 6.44 15.56
N PHE A 159 6.77 7.24 14.62
CA PHE A 159 5.36 7.30 14.27
C PHE A 159 5.15 6.58 12.94
N LEU A 160 4.11 5.76 12.86
CA LEU A 160 3.67 5.13 11.61
C LEU A 160 2.30 5.68 11.25
N SER A 161 2.23 6.38 10.12
CA SER A 161 1.00 7.05 9.66
C SER A 161 -0.08 6.05 9.26
N HIS A 162 0.29 4.96 8.58
CA HIS A 162 -0.63 3.91 8.12
C HIS A 162 0.13 2.62 7.72
N PHE A 163 -0.59 1.58 7.30
CA PHE A 163 -0.02 0.26 7.01
C PHE A 163 0.11 -0.04 5.50
N HIS A 164 0.88 0.78 4.78
CA HIS A 164 1.37 0.45 3.43
C HIS A 164 2.88 0.25 3.40
N ALA A 165 3.34 -0.64 2.50
CA ALA A 165 4.69 -1.17 2.46
C ALA A 165 5.77 -0.10 2.56
N ASP A 166 5.70 0.91 1.70
CA ASP A 166 6.68 1.97 1.56
C ASP A 166 6.78 2.89 2.79
N HIS A 167 5.75 2.90 3.65
CA HIS A 167 5.75 3.63 4.92
C HIS A 167 6.28 2.80 6.09
N TYR A 168 5.97 1.50 6.15
CA TYR A 168 6.44 0.62 7.22
C TYR A 168 7.75 -0.12 6.89
N MET A 169 8.24 -0.02 5.65
CA MET A 169 9.40 -0.77 5.15
C MET A 169 10.59 -0.65 6.11
N GLY A 170 11.12 -1.80 6.53
CA GLY A 170 12.20 -1.90 7.51
C GLY A 170 11.73 -2.22 8.93
N LEU A 171 10.44 -2.09 9.24
CA LEU A 171 9.87 -2.71 10.44
C LEU A 171 10.00 -4.23 10.37
N SER A 172 10.27 -4.84 11.52
CA SER A 172 10.35 -6.29 11.66
C SER A 172 10.09 -6.68 13.11
N LYS A 173 9.91 -7.96 13.39
CA LYS A 173 9.83 -8.51 14.75
C LYS A 173 11.00 -8.16 15.69
N LYS A 174 12.11 -7.66 15.15
CA LYS A 174 13.30 -7.23 15.91
C LYS A 174 13.27 -5.74 16.28
N PHE A 175 12.27 -4.99 15.81
CA PHE A 175 12.11 -3.59 16.15
C PHE A 175 11.93 -3.44 17.66
N SER A 176 12.70 -2.53 18.28
CA SER A 176 12.83 -2.44 19.74
C SER A 176 12.70 -1.01 20.28
N SER A 177 12.33 -0.05 19.43
CA SER A 177 12.03 1.34 19.84
C SER A 177 10.52 1.53 20.01
N ASP A 178 10.09 2.66 20.58
CA ASP A 178 8.67 2.96 20.73
C ASP A 178 8.05 3.34 19.37
N LEU A 179 7.00 2.61 18.99
CA LEU A 179 6.18 2.81 17.80
C LEU A 179 4.81 3.35 18.18
N TYR A 180 4.44 4.52 17.67
CA TYR A 180 3.16 5.18 17.88
C TYR A 180 2.33 5.19 16.60
N CYS A 181 1.08 4.75 16.67
CA CYS A 181 0.16 4.68 15.53
C CYS A 181 -1.30 4.55 16.01
N THR A 182 -2.26 4.40 15.11
CA THR A 182 -3.66 4.10 15.50
C THR A 182 -3.82 2.67 15.99
N GLN A 183 -4.95 2.37 16.64
CA GLN A 183 -5.30 1.01 17.04
C GLN A 183 -5.34 0.03 15.86
N THR A 184 -5.93 0.43 14.73
CA THR A 184 -5.96 -0.39 13.50
C THR A 184 -4.55 -0.72 13.01
N THR A 185 -3.69 0.30 12.89
CA THR A 185 -2.29 0.11 12.46
C THR A 185 -1.51 -0.74 13.46
N ALA A 186 -1.70 -0.54 14.77
CA ALA A 186 -1.08 -1.35 15.81
C ALA A 186 -1.46 -2.84 15.69
N ASN A 187 -2.74 -3.14 15.45
CA ASN A 187 -3.21 -4.51 15.25
C ASN A 187 -2.58 -5.15 14.01
N LEU A 188 -2.48 -4.41 12.90
CA LEU A 188 -1.83 -4.89 11.67
C LEU A 188 -0.35 -5.16 11.88
N VAL A 189 0.38 -4.23 12.50
CA VAL A 189 1.81 -4.39 12.83
C VAL A 189 2.03 -5.60 13.73
N LEU A 190 1.18 -5.80 14.75
CA LEU A 190 1.28 -6.94 15.65
C LEU A 190 1.03 -8.27 14.93
N ASN A 191 -0.01 -8.36 14.10
CA ASN A 191 -0.41 -9.62 13.47
C ASN A 191 0.43 -9.98 12.24
N LYS A 192 0.81 -8.98 11.43
CA LYS A 192 1.54 -9.20 10.15
C LYS A 192 3.05 -9.08 10.31
N ILE A 193 3.55 -8.02 10.96
CA ILE A 193 5.00 -7.80 11.10
C ILE A 193 5.56 -8.47 12.37
N ARG A 194 4.71 -8.68 13.37
CA ARG A 194 5.04 -9.32 14.66
C ARG A 194 6.05 -8.53 15.48
N VAL A 195 5.97 -7.19 15.42
CA VAL A 195 6.68 -6.31 16.37
C VAL A 195 6.24 -6.67 17.80
N ASN A 196 7.17 -6.63 18.75
CA ASN A 196 6.85 -6.92 20.15
C ASN A 196 5.82 -5.91 20.67
N SER A 197 4.72 -6.40 21.26
CA SER A 197 3.62 -5.57 21.73
C SER A 197 4.03 -4.51 22.75
N ILE A 198 5.12 -4.72 23.52
CA ILE A 198 5.64 -3.70 24.45
C ILE A 198 6.13 -2.44 23.75
N ASN A 199 6.47 -2.55 22.47
CA ASN A 199 6.98 -1.45 21.65
C ASN A 199 5.87 -0.77 20.84
N ILE A 200 4.64 -1.27 20.85
CA ILE A 200 3.53 -0.74 20.06
C ILE A 200 2.59 0.04 20.98
N HIS A 201 2.44 1.33 20.70
CA HIS A 201 1.69 2.28 21.50
C HIS A 201 0.53 2.85 20.66
N PRO A 202 -0.65 2.21 20.65
CA PRO A 202 -1.80 2.73 19.94
C PRO A 202 -2.29 4.03 20.58
N LEU A 203 -2.60 5.02 19.74
CA LEU A 203 -3.11 6.32 20.13
C LEU A 203 -4.54 6.50 19.62
N ILE A 204 -5.35 7.19 20.43
CA ILE A 204 -6.76 7.49 20.14
C ILE A 204 -6.84 8.76 19.28
N LEU A 205 -7.74 8.78 18.30
CA LEU A 205 -7.99 9.94 17.44
C LEU A 205 -8.59 11.11 18.24
N ASP A 206 -8.41 12.32 17.71
CA ASP A 206 -9.07 13.56 18.15
C ASP A 206 -8.81 13.99 19.61
N ILE A 207 -7.89 13.32 20.32
CA ILE A 207 -7.45 13.70 21.66
C ILE A 207 -5.96 14.03 21.67
N THR A 208 -5.53 14.80 22.67
CA THR A 208 -4.13 15.17 22.85
C THR A 208 -3.40 14.11 23.68
N HIS A 209 -2.28 13.63 23.16
CA HIS A 209 -1.34 12.72 23.82
C HIS A 209 -0.01 13.43 24.03
N THR A 210 0.49 13.47 25.26
CA THR A 210 1.81 14.05 25.53
C THR A 210 2.88 12.95 25.50
N ILE A 211 3.77 13.02 24.53
CA ILE A 211 4.87 12.07 24.32
C ILE A 211 6.17 12.84 24.45
N GLN A 212 7.04 12.48 25.40
CA GLN A 212 8.35 13.12 25.60
C GLN A 212 8.29 14.67 25.64
N GLY A 213 7.22 15.23 26.22
CA GLY A 213 6.99 16.68 26.32
C GLY A 213 6.43 17.36 25.06
N VAL A 214 6.10 16.60 24.02
CA VAL A 214 5.46 17.08 22.79
C VAL A 214 4.01 16.62 22.80
N ASP A 215 3.09 17.55 22.56
CA ASP A 215 1.66 17.22 22.42
C ASP A 215 1.38 16.74 21.00
N VAL A 216 0.70 15.59 20.88
CA VAL A 216 0.38 14.92 19.62
C VAL A 216 -1.11 14.67 19.52
N VAL A 217 -1.72 15.05 18.39
CA VAL A 217 -3.12 14.72 18.06
C VAL A 217 -3.12 13.94 16.74
N LEU A 218 -3.88 12.86 16.67
CA LEU A 218 -4.10 12.07 15.47
C LEU A 218 -5.47 12.43 14.88
N LEU A 219 -5.52 12.68 13.58
CA LEU A 219 -6.74 12.98 12.83
C LEU A 219 -6.88 11.99 11.69
N ASP A 220 -8.11 11.60 11.35
CA ASP A 220 -8.35 10.70 10.21
C ASP A 220 -7.82 11.31 8.90
N ALA A 221 -6.99 10.55 8.17
CA ALA A 221 -6.38 10.99 6.92
C ALA A 221 -7.26 10.76 5.67
N ASN A 222 -8.39 10.08 5.81
CA ASN A 222 -9.27 9.70 4.71
C ASN A 222 -8.54 8.95 3.56
N HIS A 223 -7.47 8.21 3.89
CA HIS A 223 -6.68 7.44 2.93
C HIS A 223 -7.08 5.95 2.98
N CYS A 224 -6.51 5.18 3.91
CA CYS A 224 -6.84 3.77 4.14
C CYS A 224 -7.21 3.51 5.62
N PRO A 225 -7.78 2.35 5.98
CA PRO A 225 -8.14 2.07 7.38
C PRO A 225 -6.96 2.23 8.36
N GLY A 226 -7.14 3.09 9.37
CA GLY A 226 -6.10 3.39 10.37
C GLY A 226 -5.11 4.50 9.98
N SER A 227 -5.24 5.07 8.78
CA SER A 227 -4.40 6.19 8.33
C SER A 227 -4.67 7.49 9.07
N VAL A 228 -3.61 8.23 9.40
CA VAL A 228 -3.72 9.47 10.18
C VAL A 228 -2.81 10.60 9.71
N ILE A 229 -3.35 11.81 9.87
CA ILE A 229 -2.61 13.06 9.94
C ILE A 229 -2.16 13.25 11.39
N PHE A 230 -0.88 13.53 11.60
CA PHE A 230 -0.33 13.91 12.91
C PHE A 230 -0.25 15.42 13.05
N LYS A 231 -0.75 15.97 14.16
CA LYS A 231 -0.45 17.32 14.63
C LYS A 231 0.50 17.23 15.82
N PHE A 232 1.70 17.78 15.68
CA PHE A 232 2.67 17.93 16.77
C PHE A 232 2.68 19.37 17.28
N THR A 233 2.73 19.56 18.59
CA THR A 233 2.94 20.85 19.24
C THR A 233 4.12 20.75 20.19
N THR A 234 5.21 21.44 19.86
CA THR A 234 6.47 21.37 20.60
C THR A 234 6.48 22.31 21.82
N PRO A 235 7.36 22.08 22.81
CA PRO A 235 7.46 22.94 24.00
C PRO A 235 7.72 24.42 23.72
N ASP A 236 8.36 24.75 22.60
CA ASP A 236 8.60 26.13 22.15
C ASP A 236 7.40 26.75 21.42
N GLY A 237 6.26 26.04 21.37
CA GLY A 237 5.00 26.52 20.82
C GLY A 237 4.86 26.37 19.30
N LYS A 238 5.74 25.61 18.64
CA LYS A 238 5.64 25.37 17.19
C LYS A 238 4.66 24.24 16.87
N HIS A 239 3.99 24.37 15.73
CA HIS A 239 3.01 23.41 15.25
C HIS A 239 3.44 22.78 13.92
N TYR A 240 3.57 21.45 13.92
CA TYR A 240 3.89 20.67 12.73
C TYR A 240 2.70 19.78 12.37
N ILE A 241 2.28 19.82 11.11
CA ILE A 241 1.27 18.91 10.57
C ILE A 241 1.98 17.94 9.63
N HIS A 242 1.85 16.65 9.83
CA HIS A 242 2.33 15.62 8.91
C HIS A 242 1.15 14.82 8.41
N THR A 243 0.86 14.90 7.11
CA THR A 243 -0.36 14.29 6.57
C THR A 243 -0.33 12.77 6.55
N GLY A 244 0.88 12.18 6.58
CA GLY A 244 1.04 10.82 6.05
C GLY A 244 0.59 10.85 4.59
N ASP A 245 -0.01 9.75 4.14
CA ASP A 245 -0.79 9.76 2.91
C ASP A 245 -2.24 10.10 3.25
N PHE A 246 -2.83 11.01 2.47
CA PHE A 246 -4.16 11.55 2.79
C PHE A 246 -4.95 11.93 1.55
N ARG A 247 -6.28 11.90 1.68
CA ARG A 247 -7.20 12.49 0.71
C ARG A 247 -7.95 13.65 1.31
N GLY A 248 -7.50 14.85 0.97
CA GLY A 248 -8.05 16.13 1.39
C GLY A 248 -9.56 16.19 1.19
N HIS A 249 -10.27 16.53 2.25
CA HIS A 249 -11.73 16.60 2.27
C HIS A 249 -12.20 17.79 3.11
N SER A 250 -13.31 18.41 2.74
CA SER A 250 -13.83 19.62 3.43
C SER A 250 -14.10 19.40 4.92
N LYS A 251 -14.48 18.18 5.31
CA LYS A 251 -14.64 17.78 6.74
C LYS A 251 -13.37 18.01 7.57
N MET A 252 -12.18 17.94 6.98
CA MET A 252 -10.93 18.19 7.71
C MET A 252 -10.82 19.64 8.21
N GLU A 253 -11.51 20.58 7.57
CA GLU A 253 -11.57 21.99 7.99
C GLU A 253 -12.39 22.18 9.27
N SER A 254 -13.20 21.18 9.62
CA SER A 254 -14.02 21.18 10.83
C SER A 254 -13.31 20.59 12.05
N PHE A 255 -12.08 20.07 11.90
CA PHE A 255 -11.31 19.55 13.03
C PHE A 255 -10.96 20.69 14.00
N PRO A 256 -11.45 20.65 15.27
CA PRO A 256 -11.28 21.76 16.19
C PRO A 256 -9.82 22.14 16.44
N CYS A 257 -8.92 21.16 16.46
CA CYS A 257 -7.50 21.38 16.71
C CYS A 257 -6.73 22.05 15.55
N LEU A 258 -7.36 22.21 14.38
CA LEU A 258 -6.82 22.91 13.20
C LEU A 258 -7.42 24.31 13.02
N SER A 259 -8.55 24.62 13.67
CA SER A 259 -9.25 25.89 13.49
C SER A 259 -8.44 27.06 14.04
N GLY A 260 -8.08 28.00 13.16
CA GLY A 260 -7.26 29.18 13.53
C GLY A 260 -5.83 28.84 13.96
N LEU A 261 -5.38 27.59 13.73
CA LEU A 261 -4.05 27.14 14.11
C LEU A 261 -2.99 27.81 13.23
N TYR A 262 -1.98 28.41 13.84
CA TYR A 262 -0.78 28.82 13.12
C TYR A 262 0.09 27.59 12.86
N VAL A 263 0.32 27.22 11.61
CA VAL A 263 1.12 26.03 11.24
C VAL A 263 2.52 26.45 10.79
N ASP A 264 3.54 26.07 11.54
CA ASP A 264 4.94 26.35 11.18
C ASP A 264 5.40 25.53 9.98
N THR A 265 5.06 24.24 9.94
CA THR A 265 5.42 23.39 8.80
C THR A 265 4.37 22.32 8.55
N LEU A 266 3.98 22.20 7.29
CA LEU A 266 3.14 21.14 6.76
C LEU A 266 4.00 20.17 5.95
N PHE A 267 4.14 18.94 6.43
CA PHE A 267 4.68 17.82 5.66
C PHE A 267 3.53 17.20 4.88
N LEU A 268 3.57 17.34 3.55
CA LEU A 268 2.44 17.15 2.65
C LEU A 268 2.66 15.97 1.71
N ASP A 269 1.69 15.05 1.69
CA ASP A 269 1.48 14.10 0.60
C ASP A 269 1.34 14.86 -0.73
N THR A 270 2.25 14.56 -1.64
CA THR A 270 2.40 15.23 -2.92
C THR A 270 2.31 14.26 -4.09
N THR A 271 1.73 13.07 -3.88
CA THR A 271 1.56 12.00 -4.89
C THR A 271 1.00 12.55 -6.19
N TYR A 272 -0.11 13.29 -6.14
CA TYR A 272 -0.75 13.88 -7.33
C TYR A 272 -0.58 15.41 -7.41
N MET A 273 0.62 15.92 -7.13
CA MET A 273 0.99 17.35 -7.26
C MET A 273 1.13 17.80 -8.74
N ASN A 274 0.07 17.60 -9.54
CA ASN A 274 0.00 18.08 -10.93
C ASN A 274 -1.46 18.42 -11.30
N PRO A 275 -1.75 19.59 -11.89
CA PRO A 275 -3.10 20.00 -12.29
C PRO A 275 -3.87 19.04 -13.21
N VAL A 276 -3.20 18.10 -13.88
CA VAL A 276 -3.89 17.08 -14.70
C VAL A 276 -4.65 16.05 -13.85
N TYR A 277 -4.26 15.88 -12.59
CA TYR A 277 -4.88 14.92 -11.67
C TYR A 277 -6.07 15.55 -10.95
N THR A 278 -7.23 15.41 -11.57
CA THR A 278 -8.53 15.77 -11.00
C THR A 278 -9.34 14.50 -10.79
N PHE A 279 -9.70 14.18 -9.55
CA PHE A 279 -10.49 12.98 -9.25
C PHE A 279 -11.91 13.38 -8.83
N PRO A 280 -12.94 12.60 -9.18
CA PRO A 280 -14.27 12.77 -8.61
C PRO A 280 -14.26 12.40 -7.10
N PRO A 281 -15.18 12.96 -6.29
CA PRO A 281 -15.36 12.55 -4.89
C PRO A 281 -15.54 11.04 -4.74
N GLN A 282 -14.98 10.43 -3.69
CA GLN A 282 -15.07 8.98 -3.46
C GLN A 282 -16.52 8.49 -3.44
N ASP A 283 -17.41 9.22 -2.78
CA ASP A 283 -18.82 8.86 -2.65
C ASP A 283 -19.52 8.82 -4.01
N ASP A 284 -19.17 9.71 -4.95
CA ASP A 284 -19.72 9.68 -6.31
C ASP A 284 -19.28 8.44 -7.08
N VAL A 285 -18.01 8.03 -6.93
CA VAL A 285 -17.48 6.81 -7.56
C VAL A 285 -18.12 5.56 -6.97
N ILE A 286 -18.31 5.51 -5.64
CA ILE A 286 -18.99 4.41 -4.95
C ILE A 286 -20.45 4.31 -5.41
N ASN A 287 -21.18 5.43 -5.45
CA ASN A 287 -22.56 5.48 -5.93
C ASN A 287 -22.69 5.04 -7.39
N HIS A 288 -21.71 5.41 -8.22
CA HIS A 288 -21.64 4.94 -9.59
C HIS A 288 -21.41 3.43 -9.66
N ALA A 289 -20.46 2.87 -8.90
CA ALA A 289 -20.20 1.43 -8.82
C ALA A 289 -21.44 0.64 -8.36
N ILE A 290 -22.17 1.14 -7.35
CA ILE A 290 -23.44 0.58 -6.88
C ILE A 290 -24.45 0.52 -8.03
N THR A 291 -24.58 1.61 -8.79
CA THR A 291 -25.50 1.70 -9.94
C THR A 291 -25.15 0.68 -11.01
N LEU A 292 -23.86 0.56 -11.35
CA LEU A 292 -23.37 -0.43 -12.32
C LEU A 292 -23.67 -1.86 -11.88
N CYS A 293 -23.41 -2.19 -10.61
CA CYS A 293 -23.69 -3.51 -10.05
C CYS A 293 -25.19 -3.84 -10.05
N LYS A 294 -26.05 -2.88 -9.65
CA LYS A 294 -27.51 -3.04 -9.68
C LYS A 294 -28.03 -3.28 -11.10
N ASN A 295 -27.49 -2.55 -12.08
CA ASN A 295 -27.87 -2.71 -13.48
C ASN A 295 -27.43 -4.07 -14.05
N ALA A 296 -26.23 -4.54 -13.70
CA ALA A 296 -25.77 -5.87 -14.09
C ALA A 296 -26.67 -6.97 -13.50
N LEU A 297 -26.96 -6.91 -12.19
CA LEU A 297 -27.86 -7.85 -11.52
C LEU A 297 -29.30 -7.81 -12.05
N LYS A 298 -29.80 -6.63 -12.46
CA LYS A 298 -31.11 -6.51 -13.12
C LYS A 298 -31.12 -7.18 -14.50
N SER A 299 -29.99 -7.15 -15.20
CA SER A 299 -29.86 -7.74 -16.53
C SER A 299 -29.66 -9.26 -16.46
N ASP A 300 -28.90 -9.73 -15.48
CA ASP A 300 -28.69 -11.13 -15.16
C ASP A 300 -28.61 -11.31 -13.63
N PRO A 301 -29.66 -11.87 -12.98
CA PRO A 301 -29.66 -12.12 -11.54
C PRO A 301 -28.52 -13.03 -11.06
N ASN A 302 -27.93 -13.83 -11.95
CA ASN A 302 -26.80 -14.71 -11.67
C ASN A 302 -25.45 -14.06 -12.04
N THR A 303 -25.35 -12.73 -11.90
CA THR A 303 -24.08 -12.00 -12.05
C THR A 303 -23.22 -12.13 -10.79
N LEU A 304 -21.95 -12.56 -10.95
CA LEU A 304 -20.90 -12.43 -9.94
C LEU A 304 -20.31 -11.02 -9.96
N ILE A 305 -20.20 -10.38 -8.79
CA ILE A 305 -19.54 -9.08 -8.62
C ILE A 305 -18.14 -9.33 -8.08
N LEU A 306 -17.12 -8.90 -8.82
CA LEU A 306 -15.72 -8.88 -8.38
C LEU A 306 -15.27 -7.45 -8.11
N VAL A 307 -14.67 -7.19 -6.96
CA VAL A 307 -14.05 -5.89 -6.65
C VAL A 307 -12.57 -6.11 -6.34
N GLY A 308 -11.71 -5.36 -7.03
CA GLY A 308 -10.28 -5.39 -6.80
C GLY A 308 -9.90 -4.56 -5.56
N SER A 309 -9.00 -5.09 -4.73
CA SER A 309 -8.42 -4.38 -3.58
C SER A 309 -6.97 -4.83 -3.37
N TYR A 310 -6.18 -3.95 -2.76
CA TYR A 310 -4.82 -4.23 -2.31
C TYR A 310 -4.83 -4.99 -0.96
N LEU A 311 -3.68 -5.05 -0.28
CA LEU A 311 -3.59 -5.59 1.07
C LEU A 311 -4.45 -4.79 2.05
N VAL A 312 -4.29 -3.47 2.10
CA VAL A 312 -5.09 -2.49 2.85
C VAL A 312 -5.53 -1.39 1.88
N GLY A 313 -6.79 -0.96 1.93
CA GLY A 313 -7.32 0.08 1.04
C GLY A 313 -8.47 -0.41 0.16
N LYS A 314 -9.28 0.54 -0.30
CA LYS A 314 -10.51 0.36 -1.09
C LYS A 314 -11.70 -0.24 -0.33
N GLU A 315 -11.62 -0.41 0.99
CA GLU A 315 -12.69 -0.99 1.83
C GLU A 315 -14.06 -0.34 1.62
N ARG A 316 -14.09 1.00 1.55
CA ARG A 316 -15.32 1.76 1.35
C ARG A 316 -16.03 1.42 0.04
N MET A 317 -15.28 1.03 -1.01
CA MET A 317 -15.86 0.64 -2.31
C MET A 317 -16.72 -0.60 -2.17
N TYR A 318 -16.13 -1.71 -1.70
CA TYR A 318 -16.86 -2.96 -1.60
C TYR A 318 -17.84 -2.98 -0.42
N LEU A 319 -17.59 -2.22 0.65
CA LEU A 319 -18.57 -2.05 1.73
C LEU A 319 -19.82 -1.31 1.25
N GLY A 320 -19.66 -0.20 0.50
CA GLY A 320 -20.79 0.55 -0.05
C GLY A 320 -21.64 -0.29 -1.00
N ILE A 321 -20.99 -1.10 -1.85
CA ILE A 321 -21.69 -2.06 -2.71
C ILE A 321 -22.44 -3.11 -1.87
N ALA A 322 -21.79 -3.69 -0.85
CA ALA A 322 -22.40 -4.70 0.01
C ALA A 322 -23.63 -4.19 0.77
N GLN A 323 -23.55 -2.98 1.34
CA GLN A 323 -24.66 -2.31 2.02
C GLN A 323 -25.82 -2.06 1.06
N ALA A 324 -25.53 -1.52 -0.14
CA ALA A 324 -26.57 -1.14 -1.10
C ALA A 324 -27.26 -2.35 -1.77
N LEU A 325 -26.63 -3.52 -1.76
CA LEU A 325 -27.16 -4.78 -2.27
C LEU A 325 -27.65 -5.74 -1.18
N ASP A 326 -27.51 -5.32 0.08
CA ASP A 326 -27.76 -6.11 1.29
C ASP A 326 -27.19 -7.54 1.20
N CYS A 327 -25.87 -7.62 0.98
CA CYS A 327 -25.16 -8.90 0.95
C CYS A 327 -23.90 -8.88 1.81
N LYS A 328 -23.35 -10.07 2.07
CA LYS A 328 -22.01 -10.23 2.67
C LYS A 328 -20.92 -9.88 1.65
N ILE A 329 -19.68 -9.76 2.11
CA ILE A 329 -18.48 -9.58 1.28
C ILE A 329 -17.66 -10.87 1.39
N CYS A 330 -17.59 -11.64 0.32
CA CYS A 330 -16.74 -12.83 0.28
C CYS A 330 -15.29 -12.43 0.06
N VAL A 331 -14.39 -12.89 0.94
CA VAL A 331 -12.95 -12.68 0.85
C VAL A 331 -12.21 -13.99 1.11
N ASN A 332 -10.94 -14.10 0.72
CA ASN A 332 -10.13 -15.26 1.11
C ASN A 332 -9.75 -15.21 2.61
N LYS A 333 -9.23 -16.30 3.16
CA LYS A 333 -8.86 -16.42 4.60
C LYS A 333 -7.84 -15.35 5.03
N SER A 334 -6.84 -15.07 4.18
CA SER A 334 -5.80 -14.07 4.47
C SER A 334 -6.38 -12.66 4.60
N LYS A 335 -7.20 -12.22 3.63
CA LYS A 335 -7.90 -10.93 3.69
C LYS A 335 -8.92 -10.90 4.83
N PHE A 336 -9.63 -12.00 5.10
CA PHE A 336 -10.53 -12.09 6.26
C PHE A 336 -9.79 -11.77 7.56
N ASN A 337 -8.68 -12.45 7.85
CA ASN A 337 -7.87 -12.23 9.04
C ASN A 337 -7.32 -10.80 9.12
N LEU A 338 -6.93 -10.22 7.98
CA LEU A 338 -6.49 -8.84 7.90
C LEU A 338 -7.61 -7.85 8.26
N LEU A 339 -8.81 -8.02 7.68
CA LEU A 339 -9.96 -7.17 7.97
C LEU A 339 -10.43 -7.29 9.44
N GLN A 340 -10.19 -8.45 10.09
CA GLN A 340 -10.43 -8.61 11.52
C GLN A 340 -9.52 -7.72 12.40
N CYS A 341 -8.38 -7.24 11.88
CA CYS A 341 -7.48 -6.35 12.62
C CYS A 341 -8.01 -4.91 12.70
N TYR A 342 -8.96 -4.51 11.86
CA TYR A 342 -9.43 -3.13 11.81
C TYR A 342 -10.32 -2.78 13.00
N ASP A 343 -10.32 -1.54 13.45
CA ASP A 343 -11.34 -1.04 14.38
C ASP A 343 -12.60 -0.59 13.63
N TRP A 344 -13.23 -1.53 12.92
CA TRP A 344 -14.40 -1.26 12.06
C TRP A 344 -15.46 -2.36 12.18
N PRO A 345 -16.35 -2.29 13.20
CA PRO A 345 -17.33 -3.35 13.48
C PRO A 345 -18.28 -3.63 12.31
N GLU A 346 -18.80 -2.59 11.67
CA GLU A 346 -19.75 -2.73 10.54
C GLU A 346 -19.16 -3.53 9.37
N LEU A 347 -17.89 -3.32 9.05
CA LEU A 347 -17.20 -4.08 8.01
C LEU A 347 -17.03 -5.55 8.42
N LYS A 348 -16.60 -5.80 9.68
CA LYS A 348 -16.39 -7.15 10.20
C LYS A 348 -17.66 -7.99 10.20
N GLU A 349 -18.80 -7.36 10.51
CA GLU A 349 -20.09 -8.02 10.48
C GLU A 349 -20.52 -8.40 9.06
N ARG A 350 -19.99 -7.77 8.03
CA ARG A 350 -20.37 -8.03 6.63
C ARG A 350 -19.45 -8.98 5.88
N ILE A 351 -18.25 -9.28 6.38
CA ILE A 351 -17.32 -10.16 5.66
C ILE A 351 -17.59 -11.65 5.94
N THR A 352 -17.24 -12.51 4.98
CA THR A 352 -17.36 -13.97 5.06
C THR A 352 -16.28 -14.62 4.21
N THR A 353 -15.90 -15.86 4.54
CA THR A 353 -15.09 -16.72 3.67
C THR A 353 -15.94 -17.72 2.88
N ASP A 354 -17.25 -17.81 3.17
CA ASP A 354 -18.16 -18.70 2.46
C ASP A 354 -18.70 -18.02 1.18
N SER A 355 -18.08 -18.37 0.05
CA SER A 355 -18.42 -17.90 -1.29
C SER A 355 -19.85 -18.25 -1.75
N ARG A 356 -20.52 -19.21 -1.12
CA ARG A 356 -21.92 -19.56 -1.44
C ARG A 356 -22.91 -18.56 -0.86
N THR A 357 -22.47 -17.78 0.13
CA THR A 357 -23.33 -16.85 0.89
C THR A 357 -23.30 -15.42 0.34
N SER A 358 -22.48 -15.15 -0.67
CA SER A 358 -22.41 -13.83 -1.30
C SER A 358 -22.15 -13.89 -2.80
N LYS A 359 -22.71 -12.91 -3.51
CA LYS A 359 -22.44 -12.58 -4.91
C LYS A 359 -21.35 -11.52 -5.09
N LEU A 360 -20.85 -10.95 -4.00
CA LEU A 360 -19.80 -9.93 -3.99
C LEU A 360 -18.51 -10.53 -3.44
N HIS A 361 -17.51 -10.69 -4.30
CA HIS A 361 -16.22 -11.23 -3.94
C HIS A 361 -15.14 -10.14 -4.09
N VAL A 362 -14.29 -9.99 -3.07
CA VAL A 362 -13.11 -9.13 -3.15
C VAL A 362 -11.90 -9.98 -3.46
N VAL A 363 -11.16 -9.56 -4.48
CA VAL A 363 -9.98 -10.26 -5.00
C VAL A 363 -8.82 -9.28 -5.16
N LYS A 364 -7.60 -9.81 -5.32
CA LYS A 364 -6.45 -8.99 -5.71
C LYS A 364 -6.74 -8.30 -7.05
N ILE A 365 -6.25 -7.07 -7.24
CA ILE A 365 -6.43 -6.34 -8.52
C ILE A 365 -5.85 -7.14 -9.70
N SER A 366 -4.75 -7.86 -9.50
CA SER A 366 -4.13 -8.74 -10.51
C SER A 366 -5.06 -9.83 -11.06
N VAL A 367 -6.01 -10.31 -10.26
CA VAL A 367 -7.04 -11.29 -10.67
C VAL A 367 -8.06 -10.68 -11.64
N LEU A 368 -8.11 -9.35 -11.78
CA LEU A 368 -9.07 -8.67 -12.65
C LEU A 368 -8.58 -8.49 -14.10
N SER A 369 -7.71 -9.39 -14.55
CA SER A 369 -7.43 -9.61 -15.98
C SER A 369 -8.52 -10.50 -16.60
N LEU A 370 -8.75 -10.41 -17.91
CA LEU A 370 -9.80 -11.19 -18.56
C LEU A 370 -9.62 -12.72 -18.39
N HIS A 371 -8.37 -13.19 -18.42
CA HIS A 371 -8.07 -14.62 -18.28
C HIS A 371 -8.37 -15.10 -16.86
N GLU A 372 -7.84 -14.42 -15.86
CA GLU A 372 -8.03 -14.71 -14.43
C GLU A 372 -9.49 -14.61 -14.00
N ILE A 373 -10.24 -13.62 -14.51
CA ILE A 373 -11.68 -13.50 -14.22
C ILE A 373 -12.45 -14.74 -14.70
N ARG A 374 -12.09 -15.30 -15.87
CA ARG A 374 -12.74 -16.51 -16.39
C ARG A 374 -12.46 -17.70 -15.50
N GLU A 375 -11.20 -17.94 -15.16
CA GLU A 375 -10.81 -19.03 -14.26
C GLU A 375 -11.43 -18.87 -12.87
N TYR A 376 -11.50 -17.64 -12.36
CA TYR A 376 -12.18 -17.33 -11.11
C TYR A 376 -13.66 -17.70 -11.19
N ARG A 377 -14.37 -17.24 -12.23
CA ARG A 377 -15.79 -17.51 -12.42
C ARG A 377 -16.08 -19.00 -12.58
N ASP A 378 -15.22 -19.75 -13.28
CA ASP A 378 -15.45 -21.16 -13.57
C ASP A 378 -15.44 -22.05 -12.30
N ARG A 379 -14.87 -21.57 -11.17
CA ARG A 379 -15.03 -22.18 -9.83
C ARG A 379 -16.45 -22.05 -9.26
N PHE A 380 -17.26 -21.14 -9.80
CA PHE A 380 -18.61 -20.81 -9.35
C PHE A 380 -19.60 -20.91 -10.52
N PRO A 381 -19.90 -22.12 -11.01
CA PRO A 381 -20.70 -22.35 -12.21
C PRO A 381 -22.16 -21.86 -12.09
N SER A 382 -22.62 -21.54 -10.87
CA SER A 382 -23.93 -20.90 -10.64
C SER A 382 -24.02 -19.48 -11.21
N TYR A 383 -22.89 -18.80 -11.47
CA TYR A 383 -22.88 -17.47 -12.05
C TYR A 383 -22.73 -17.52 -13.58
N SER A 384 -23.68 -16.90 -14.30
CA SER A 384 -23.68 -16.84 -15.76
C SER A 384 -23.01 -15.61 -16.33
N SER A 385 -22.69 -14.60 -15.52
CA SER A 385 -22.00 -13.39 -15.94
C SER A 385 -21.15 -12.79 -14.81
N VAL A 386 -20.27 -11.85 -15.17
CA VAL A 386 -19.39 -11.16 -14.21
C VAL A 386 -19.42 -9.66 -14.46
N ILE A 387 -19.52 -8.89 -13.39
CA ILE A 387 -19.10 -7.49 -13.35
C ILE A 387 -17.88 -7.36 -12.45
N ALA A 388 -16.77 -6.91 -13.01
CA ALA A 388 -15.52 -6.64 -12.32
C ALA A 388 -15.30 -5.13 -12.18
N ILE A 389 -15.01 -4.67 -10.97
CA ILE A 389 -14.70 -3.28 -10.66
C ILE A 389 -13.23 -3.19 -10.25
N ARG A 390 -12.46 -2.41 -11.02
CA ARG A 390 -11.07 -2.02 -10.73
C ARG A 390 -11.06 -0.58 -10.22
N PRO A 391 -11.06 -0.37 -8.89
CA PRO A 391 -10.93 0.97 -8.31
C PRO A 391 -9.47 1.43 -8.41
N THR A 392 -9.16 2.30 -9.36
CA THR A 392 -7.78 2.80 -9.59
C THR A 392 -7.76 4.33 -9.66
N GLY A 393 -6.65 4.96 -9.27
CA GLY A 393 -6.49 6.42 -9.42
C GLY A 393 -6.38 6.86 -10.90
N TRP A 394 -5.81 6.00 -11.75
CA TRP A 394 -5.43 6.30 -13.13
C TRP A 394 -6.56 6.20 -14.17
N ALA A 395 -7.70 5.57 -13.81
CA ALA A 395 -8.82 5.39 -14.75
C ALA A 395 -9.43 6.72 -15.24
N TYR A 396 -9.13 7.84 -14.58
CA TYR A 396 -9.68 9.13 -14.94
C TYR A 396 -8.96 9.77 -16.13
N LYS A 397 -9.65 9.83 -17.28
CA LYS A 397 -9.30 10.78 -18.34
C LYS A 397 -9.85 12.15 -17.96
N LYS A 398 -9.04 13.20 -18.13
CA LYS A 398 -9.41 14.60 -17.83
C LYS A 398 -10.82 14.92 -18.38
N ASN A 399 -11.69 15.45 -17.52
CA ASN A 399 -13.07 15.86 -17.83
C ASN A 399 -14.02 14.71 -18.25
N GLN A 400 -13.70 13.46 -17.94
CA GLN A 400 -14.65 12.37 -18.16
C GLN A 400 -15.72 12.35 -17.05
N GLU A 401 -16.99 12.45 -17.43
CA GLU A 401 -18.09 12.20 -16.49
C GLU A 401 -18.14 10.72 -16.13
N LEU A 402 -18.39 10.40 -14.84
CA LEU A 402 -18.49 9.02 -14.35
C LEU A 402 -19.48 8.18 -15.17
N THR A 403 -20.63 8.76 -15.51
CA THR A 403 -21.70 8.11 -16.31
C THR A 403 -21.26 7.73 -17.73
N LYS A 404 -20.18 8.32 -18.24
CA LYS A 404 -19.64 8.05 -19.58
C LYS A 404 -18.54 6.99 -19.57
N ILE A 405 -18.15 6.47 -18.40
CA ILE A 405 -17.20 5.35 -18.29
C ILE A 405 -17.88 4.10 -18.85
N LYS A 406 -17.27 3.51 -19.89
CA LYS A 406 -17.73 2.26 -20.51
C LYS A 406 -16.85 1.11 -20.04
N PRO A 407 -17.43 -0.09 -19.85
CA PRO A 407 -16.63 -1.25 -19.51
C PRO A 407 -15.87 -1.78 -20.71
N ASN A 408 -14.76 -2.46 -20.45
CA ASN A 408 -14.22 -3.44 -21.37
C ASN A 408 -15.14 -4.67 -21.33
N LYS A 409 -15.92 -4.87 -22.41
CA LYS A 409 -16.94 -5.91 -22.50
C LYS A 409 -16.43 -7.12 -23.29
N PHE A 410 -16.53 -8.30 -22.69
CA PHE A 410 -16.18 -9.57 -23.30
C PHE A 410 -17.28 -10.60 -23.04
N TYR A 411 -18.17 -10.81 -24.02
CA TYR A 411 -19.35 -11.65 -23.86
C TYR A 411 -20.19 -11.27 -22.62
N ASN A 412 -20.17 -12.11 -21.59
CA ASN A 412 -20.86 -12.02 -20.31
C ASN A 412 -19.99 -11.40 -19.20
N ILE A 413 -18.81 -10.85 -19.53
CA ILE A 413 -17.90 -10.21 -18.58
C ILE A 413 -17.84 -8.71 -18.87
N LEU A 414 -18.08 -7.89 -17.85
CA LEU A 414 -17.93 -6.44 -17.87
C LEU A 414 -16.83 -6.03 -16.91
N ILE A 415 -15.79 -5.35 -17.39
CA ILE A 415 -14.68 -4.86 -16.55
C ILE A 415 -14.71 -3.33 -16.56
N TYR A 416 -14.93 -2.71 -15.40
CA TYR A 416 -14.95 -1.26 -15.23
C TYR A 416 -13.70 -0.78 -14.50
N ASP A 417 -13.03 0.20 -15.09
CA ASP A 417 -11.98 0.98 -14.45
C ASP A 417 -12.62 2.24 -13.86
N LEU A 418 -12.68 2.32 -12.52
CA LEU A 418 -13.32 3.43 -11.82
C LEU A 418 -12.28 4.31 -11.12
N PRO A 419 -12.36 5.65 -11.24
CA PRO A 419 -11.36 6.60 -10.75
C PRO A 419 -11.43 6.81 -9.23
N TYR A 420 -11.25 5.74 -8.45
CA TYR A 420 -11.29 5.76 -6.99
C TYR A 420 -9.88 5.96 -6.44
N SER A 421 -9.53 7.21 -6.17
CA SER A 421 -8.27 7.57 -5.49
C SER A 421 -8.42 7.59 -3.96
N GLU A 422 -7.37 7.23 -3.25
CA GLU A 422 -7.23 7.43 -1.79
C GLU A 422 -6.18 8.51 -1.47
N HIS A 423 -5.70 9.22 -2.49
CA HIS A 423 -4.88 10.43 -2.36
C HIS A 423 -5.61 11.64 -2.89
N SER A 424 -5.17 12.79 -2.41
CA SER A 424 -5.68 14.10 -2.83
C SER A 424 -5.40 14.39 -4.31
N SER A 425 -6.42 14.83 -5.04
CA SER A 425 -6.27 15.56 -6.30
C SER A 425 -5.55 16.90 -6.08
N TYR A 426 -5.05 17.49 -7.18
CA TYR A 426 -4.40 18.80 -7.13
C TYR A 426 -5.28 19.89 -6.49
N ASN A 427 -6.59 19.88 -6.75
CA ASN A 427 -7.51 20.87 -6.19
C ASN A 427 -7.82 20.62 -4.71
N GLU A 428 -7.89 19.35 -4.29
CA GLU A 428 -8.05 18.99 -2.87
C GLU A 428 -6.79 19.42 -2.09
N LEU A 429 -5.58 19.17 -2.62
CA LEU A 429 -4.31 19.65 -2.04
C LEU A 429 -4.29 21.18 -1.92
N ARG A 430 -4.62 21.89 -3.01
CA ARG A 430 -4.67 23.36 -3.02
C ARG A 430 -5.63 23.90 -1.97
N ARG A 431 -6.81 23.29 -1.83
CA ARG A 431 -7.81 23.69 -0.83
C ARG A 431 -7.28 23.50 0.59
N PHE A 432 -6.70 22.33 0.88
CA PHE A 432 -6.18 22.01 2.20
C PHE A 432 -5.00 22.91 2.61
N VAL A 433 -4.05 23.14 1.70
CA VAL A 433 -2.91 24.05 1.94
C VAL A 433 -3.38 25.48 2.17
N LYS A 434 -4.36 25.97 1.39
CA LYS A 434 -4.93 27.31 1.60
C LYS A 434 -5.69 27.44 2.92
N PHE A 435 -6.37 26.38 3.36
CA PHE A 435 -7.07 26.36 4.64
C PHE A 435 -6.07 26.45 5.81
N LEU A 436 -5.03 25.61 5.82
CA LEU A 436 -4.03 25.61 6.89
C LEU A 436 -3.13 26.85 6.86
N ASN A 437 -2.91 27.43 5.68
CA ASN A 437 -2.04 28.58 5.46
C ASN A 437 -0.67 28.48 6.20
N PRO A 438 0.10 27.39 6.03
CA PRO A 438 1.33 27.17 6.78
C PRO A 438 2.45 28.11 6.35
N GLN A 439 3.42 28.35 7.24
CA GLN A 439 4.64 29.10 6.91
C GLN A 439 5.51 28.35 5.90
N HIS A 440 5.62 27.03 6.06
CA HIS A 440 6.42 26.17 5.19
C HIS A 440 5.66 24.92 4.79
N VAL A 441 5.85 24.49 3.54
CA VAL A 441 5.35 23.21 3.04
C VAL A 441 6.54 22.35 2.62
N VAL A 442 6.62 21.14 3.15
CA VAL A 442 7.65 20.14 2.85
C VAL A 442 6.98 18.98 2.13
N PRO A 443 7.28 18.70 0.85
CA PRO A 443 6.75 17.53 0.18
C PRO A 443 7.35 16.25 0.77
N THR A 444 6.52 15.21 0.95
CA THR A 444 6.95 13.88 1.41
C THR A 444 7.07 12.86 0.27
N VAL A 445 6.47 13.14 -0.88
CA VAL A 445 6.47 12.30 -2.10
C VAL A 445 7.08 13.11 -3.25
N ASN A 446 7.70 12.43 -4.23
CA ASN A 446 8.34 13.10 -5.38
C ASN A 446 9.33 14.20 -4.96
N THR A 447 10.05 13.98 -3.86
CA THR A 447 10.90 14.99 -3.20
C THR A 447 12.04 15.51 -4.08
N GLN A 448 12.41 14.78 -5.14
CA GLN A 448 13.32 15.23 -6.19
C GLN A 448 12.82 16.51 -6.90
N ASP A 449 11.51 16.71 -6.99
CA ASP A 449 10.85 17.85 -7.64
C ASP A 449 10.45 18.95 -6.64
N SER A 450 10.90 18.86 -5.39
CA SER A 450 10.57 19.79 -4.30
C SER A 450 10.79 21.27 -4.65
N ARG A 451 11.80 21.59 -5.47
CA ARG A 451 12.05 22.95 -5.95
C ARG A 451 10.91 23.49 -6.83
N ASN A 452 10.37 22.66 -7.74
CA ASN A 452 9.26 23.03 -8.60
C ASN A 452 7.96 23.14 -7.79
N MET A 453 7.74 22.21 -6.86
CA MET A 453 6.58 22.22 -5.96
C MET A 453 6.56 23.46 -5.07
N LYS A 454 7.73 23.93 -4.60
CA LYS A 454 7.83 25.16 -3.81
C LYS A 454 7.21 26.36 -4.52
N THR A 455 7.48 26.54 -5.81
CA THR A 455 6.87 27.63 -6.59
C THR A 455 5.35 27.52 -6.64
N VAL A 456 4.81 26.30 -6.72
CA VAL A 456 3.36 26.04 -6.69
C VAL A 456 2.78 26.39 -5.31
N PHE A 457 3.44 26.01 -4.22
CA PHE A 457 3.01 26.36 -2.87
C PHE A 457 3.05 27.86 -2.61
N ASP A 458 4.13 28.54 -2.99
CA ASP A 458 4.26 29.99 -2.88
C ASP A 458 3.13 30.70 -3.66
N MET A 459 2.75 30.19 -4.83
CA MET A 459 1.61 30.69 -5.60
C MET A 459 0.28 30.46 -4.88
N TRP A 460 0.06 29.29 -4.28
CA TRP A 460 -1.18 29.01 -3.55
C TRP A 460 -1.35 29.89 -2.32
N LEU A 461 -0.26 30.15 -1.58
CA LEU A 461 -0.25 30.91 -0.32
C LEU A 461 -0.20 32.43 -0.53
N SER A 462 0.39 32.92 -1.62
CA SER A 462 0.48 34.37 -1.89
C SER A 462 -0.84 35.03 -2.30
N GLY A 463 -1.94 34.28 -2.44
CA GLY A 463 -3.25 34.83 -2.78
C GLY A 463 -3.35 35.46 -4.18
N LYS A 464 -2.29 35.39 -5.00
CA LYS A 464 -2.33 35.82 -6.40
C LYS A 464 -3.23 34.86 -7.17
N ASN A 465 -4.51 35.21 -7.29
CA ASN A 465 -5.41 34.63 -8.27
C ASN A 465 -4.77 34.83 -9.65
N GLN A 466 -4.44 33.76 -10.37
CA GLN A 466 -4.47 33.81 -11.82
C GLN A 466 -5.95 33.89 -12.22
N LEU A 467 -6.49 35.10 -12.09
CA LEU A 467 -7.62 35.62 -12.83
C LEU A 467 -7.04 36.75 -13.66
N SER A 468 -6.68 36.42 -14.89
CA SER A 468 -6.79 37.31 -16.06
C SER A 468 -6.65 36.42 -17.28
#